data_AF-A0A4Y7U565-F1
#
_entry.id   AF-A0A4Y7U565-F1
#
_cell.length_a   1.000
_cell.length_b   1.000
_cell.length_c   1.000
_cell.angle_alpha   90.00
_cell.angle_beta   90.00
_cell.angle_gamma   90.00
#
_symmetry.space_group_name_H-M   'P 1'
#
loop_
_entity.id
_entity.type
_entity.pdbx_description
1 polymer ?
#
loop_
_entity_poly.entity_id
_entity_poly.type
_entity_poly.pdbx_seq_one_letter_code
_entity_poly.pdbx_strand_id
1 'polypeptide(L)'
;EFNVKSNFSTIISKIKNVYIQISKYRADSYGMEFARRKPKSLGDTEDTSYDEDIWFLDLKKGPTGVYQQRKWQDDFDKAPTGIFSPETATNLRLSPFNSLLRHGWWISASVIKYASNKLKFGSSTSNRLLKTKLIGKNEYAENGDIMNSELDP
;
A
#
# COMPACT_ATOMS: atom_id res chain seq x y z
N GLU A 1 5.89 0.61 -9.59
CA GLU A 1 5.24 -0.21 -8.56
C GLU A 1 5.31 0.49 -7.20
N PHE A 2 4.24 0.48 -6.42
CA PHE A 2 4.12 1.19 -5.13
C PHE A 2 3.89 0.25 -3.94
N ASN A 3 3.37 -0.96 -4.15
CA ASN A 3 3.13 -1.95 -3.10
C ASN A 3 4.41 -2.73 -2.73
N VAL A 4 5.40 -2.02 -2.17
CA VAL A 4 6.68 -2.59 -1.70
C VAL A 4 6.99 -2.06 -0.30
N LYS A 5 7.94 -2.67 0.39
CA LYS A 5 8.34 -2.30 1.76
C LYS A 5 8.75 -0.83 1.86
N SER A 6 8.10 -0.09 2.77
CA SER A 6 8.46 1.27 3.16
C SER A 6 8.76 1.33 4.66
N ASN A 7 9.73 2.16 5.02
CA ASN A 7 10.17 2.38 6.39
C ASN A 7 9.78 3.79 6.84
N PHE A 8 9.28 3.88 8.07
CA PHE A 8 8.96 5.14 8.73
C PHE A 8 9.66 5.20 10.09
N SER A 9 9.98 6.41 10.55
CA SER A 9 10.65 6.66 11.81
C SER A 9 9.80 7.54 12.72
N THR A 10 9.73 7.19 14.00
CA THR A 10 9.04 7.99 15.02
C THR A 10 10.06 8.86 15.77
N ILE A 11 9.57 9.72 16.67
CA ILE A 11 10.41 10.45 17.62
C ILE A 11 11.07 9.53 18.67
N ILE A 12 10.56 8.31 18.86
CA ILE A 12 11.06 7.38 19.86
C ILE A 12 12.29 6.65 19.29
N SER A 13 13.46 6.94 19.85
CA SER A 13 14.71 6.25 19.54
C SER A 13 14.92 5.06 20.47
N LYS A 14 14.49 3.87 20.03
CA LYS A 14 14.80 2.60 20.72
C LYS A 14 15.31 1.55 19.73
N ILE A 15 16.31 0.79 20.18
CA ILE A 15 16.92 -0.30 19.40
C ILE A 15 16.09 -1.60 19.50
N LYS A 16 15.28 -1.74 20.55
CA LYS A 16 14.45 -2.93 20.82
C LYS A 16 12.97 -2.66 20.54
N ASN A 17 12.25 -3.70 20.13
CA ASN A 17 10.80 -3.71 19.84
C ASN A 17 10.39 -2.82 18.65
N VAL A 18 11.12 -2.89 17.54
CA VAL A 18 10.73 -2.23 16.28
C VAL A 18 9.43 -2.86 15.77
N TYR A 19 8.44 -2.02 15.47
CA TYR A 19 7.19 -2.47 14.88
C TYR A 19 7.39 -2.79 13.39
N ILE A 20 7.18 -4.05 13.02
CA ILE A 20 7.33 -4.55 11.65
C ILE A 20 6.05 -5.29 11.28
N GLN A 21 5.38 -4.84 10.22
CA GLN A 21 4.27 -5.56 9.60
C GLN A 21 4.53 -5.66 8.10
N ILE A 22 4.82 -6.87 7.64
CA ILE A 22 5.09 -7.18 6.24
C ILE A 22 4.19 -8.35 5.86
N SER A 23 3.39 -8.16 4.82
CA SER A 23 2.55 -9.22 4.26
C SER A 23 3.41 -10.37 3.74
N LYS A 24 2.97 -11.61 3.97
CA LYS A 24 3.55 -12.81 3.32
C LYS A 24 3.22 -12.88 1.83
N TYR A 25 2.11 -12.25 1.44
CA TYR A 25 1.56 -12.29 0.09
C TYR A 25 1.89 -11.02 -0.68
N ARG A 26 2.05 -11.16 -1.99
CA ARG A 26 2.38 -10.06 -2.89
C ARG A 26 1.12 -9.34 -3.32
N ALA A 27 1.14 -8.00 -3.24
CA ALA A 27 0.04 -7.15 -3.70
C ALA A 27 0.46 -6.22 -4.84
N ASP A 28 1.66 -6.41 -5.41
CA ASP A 28 2.15 -5.57 -6.48
C ASP A 28 1.48 -5.88 -7.82
N SER A 29 1.13 -4.82 -8.54
CA SER A 29 0.44 -4.91 -9.82
C SER A 29 1.36 -5.34 -10.95
N TYR A 30 2.64 -4.92 -10.89
CA TYR A 30 3.60 -5.19 -11.96
C TYR A 30 3.99 -6.66 -12.02
N GLY A 31 4.31 -7.29 -10.88
CA GLY A 31 4.64 -8.72 -10.82
C GLY A 31 3.48 -9.58 -11.28
N MET A 32 2.25 -9.24 -10.88
CA MET A 32 1.05 -9.94 -11.32
C MET A 32 0.86 -9.86 -12.84
N GLU A 33 1.08 -8.70 -13.45
CA GLU A 33 0.98 -8.55 -14.90
C GLU A 33 2.08 -9.33 -15.63
N PHE A 34 3.30 -9.41 -15.07
CA PHE A 34 4.35 -10.26 -15.63
C PHE A 34 4.01 -11.74 -15.56
N ALA A 35 3.42 -12.20 -14.45
CA ALA A 35 2.93 -13.57 -14.33
C ALA A 35 1.80 -13.84 -15.35
N ARG A 36 0.83 -12.93 -15.48
CA ARG A 36 -0.29 -13.06 -16.43
C ARG A 36 0.15 -13.17 -17.89
N ARG A 37 1.28 -12.54 -18.26
CA ARG A 37 1.84 -12.58 -19.62
C ARG A 37 2.49 -13.91 -19.99
N LYS A 38 2.75 -14.77 -19.01
CA LYS A 38 3.30 -16.11 -19.21
C LYS A 38 2.28 -17.18 -18.79
N PRO A 39 1.11 -17.26 -19.45
CA PRO A 39 0.12 -18.25 -19.09
C PRO A 39 0.63 -19.66 -19.48
N LYS A 40 0.32 -20.63 -18.63
CA LYS A 40 0.63 -22.05 -18.85
C LYS A 40 0.35 -22.51 -20.29
N SER A 41 -0.81 -22.16 -20.84
CA SER A 41 -1.23 -22.53 -22.20
C SER A 41 -0.28 -22.11 -23.33
N LEU A 42 0.62 -21.14 -23.12
CA LEU A 42 1.60 -20.67 -24.11
C LEU A 42 3.04 -21.11 -23.78
N GLY A 43 3.28 -21.64 -22.59
CA GLY A 43 4.61 -21.90 -22.05
C GLY A 43 4.59 -23.02 -21.01
N ASP A 44 3.99 -24.17 -21.35
CA ASP A 44 3.76 -25.30 -20.44
C ASP A 44 5.04 -25.86 -19.78
N THR A 45 6.22 -25.53 -20.31
CA THR A 45 7.54 -25.99 -19.83
C THR A 45 8.40 -24.90 -19.22
N GLU A 46 7.96 -23.63 -19.24
CA GLU A 46 8.73 -22.52 -18.66
C GLU A 46 8.38 -22.39 -17.17
N ASP A 47 9.36 -22.68 -16.31
CA ASP A 47 9.27 -22.43 -14.88
C ASP A 47 9.50 -20.94 -14.60
N THR A 48 8.51 -20.26 -14.01
CA THR A 48 8.63 -18.83 -13.71
C THR A 48 8.77 -18.59 -12.22
N SER A 49 9.54 -17.57 -11.84
CA SER A 49 9.67 -17.16 -10.43
C SER A 49 8.33 -16.73 -9.80
N TYR A 50 7.26 -16.57 -10.59
CA TYR A 50 5.96 -16.12 -10.14
C TYR A 50 5.00 -17.27 -9.83
N ASP A 51 5.35 -18.52 -10.16
CA ASP A 51 4.49 -19.68 -9.93
C ASP A 51 4.37 -20.05 -8.44
N GLU A 52 5.40 -19.71 -7.66
CA GLU A 52 5.42 -19.87 -6.20
C GLU A 52 4.81 -18.67 -5.45
N ASP A 53 4.52 -17.57 -6.15
CA ASP A 53 4.01 -16.34 -5.56
C ASP A 53 2.49 -16.41 -5.35
N ILE A 54 2.04 -16.10 -4.12
CA ILE A 54 0.63 -15.92 -3.81
C ILE A 54 0.26 -14.45 -3.93
N TRP A 55 -0.67 -14.15 -4.83
CA TRP A 55 -1.13 -12.80 -5.14
C TRP A 55 -2.36 -12.42 -4.32
N PHE A 56 -2.26 -11.30 -3.61
CA PHE A 56 -3.35 -10.72 -2.84
C PHE A 56 -4.05 -9.63 -3.66
N LEU A 57 -5.34 -9.83 -3.88
CA LEU A 57 -6.19 -8.96 -4.70
C LEU A 57 -7.20 -8.22 -3.82
N ASP A 58 -7.23 -6.90 -3.91
CA ASP A 58 -8.25 -6.07 -3.26
C ASP A 58 -9.51 -6.01 -4.15
N LEU A 59 -10.55 -6.73 -3.72
CA LEU A 59 -11.75 -6.98 -4.51
C LEU A 59 -13.00 -6.31 -3.92
N LYS A 60 -13.97 -6.05 -4.79
CA LYS A 60 -15.36 -5.68 -4.45
C LYS A 60 -16.33 -6.64 -5.14
N LYS A 61 -17.52 -6.80 -4.56
CA LYS A 61 -18.60 -7.57 -5.21
C LYS A 61 -19.09 -6.79 -6.43
N GLY A 62 -19.04 -7.40 -7.60
CA GLY A 62 -19.63 -6.84 -8.81
C GLY A 62 -21.15 -7.04 -8.87
N PRO A 63 -21.84 -6.39 -9.83
CA PRO A 63 -23.30 -6.44 -9.95
C PRO A 63 -23.84 -7.84 -10.26
N THR A 64 -23.04 -8.67 -10.93
CA THR A 64 -23.43 -9.99 -11.46
C THR A 64 -22.90 -11.14 -10.60
N GLY A 65 -22.50 -10.89 -9.35
CA GLY A 65 -21.94 -11.90 -8.45
C GLY A 65 -20.47 -12.25 -8.73
N VAL A 66 -19.85 -11.65 -9.74
CA VAL A 66 -18.42 -11.76 -10.03
C VAL A 66 -17.65 -10.69 -9.26
N TYR A 67 -16.56 -11.08 -8.59
CA TYR A 67 -15.68 -10.11 -7.92
C TYR A 67 -14.88 -9.29 -8.93
N GLN A 68 -14.76 -7.99 -8.66
CA GLN A 68 -14.00 -7.05 -9.49
C GLN A 68 -12.89 -6.43 -8.64
N GLN A 69 -11.73 -6.16 -9.23
CA GLN A 69 -10.67 -5.42 -8.55
C GLN A 69 -11.12 -3.99 -8.27
N ARG A 70 -10.83 -3.51 -7.06
CA ARG A 70 -11.14 -2.13 -6.66
C ARG A 70 -10.30 -1.14 -7.45
N LYS A 71 -10.95 -0.04 -7.83
CA LYS A 71 -10.34 1.08 -8.53
C LYS A 71 -10.35 2.32 -7.64
N TRP A 72 -9.63 3.35 -8.07
CA TRP A 72 -9.51 4.55 -7.24
C TRP A 72 -10.87 5.20 -6.99
N GLN A 73 -11.79 5.14 -7.96
CA GLN A 73 -13.14 5.69 -7.88
C GLN A 73 -13.99 5.08 -6.76
N ASP A 74 -13.61 3.90 -6.25
CA ASP A 74 -14.36 3.21 -5.20
C ASP A 74 -14.07 3.73 -3.80
N ASP A 75 -12.84 4.21 -3.56
CA ASP A 75 -12.31 4.43 -2.21
C ASP A 75 -11.56 5.78 -2.05
N PHE A 76 -11.31 6.50 -3.15
CA PHE A 76 -10.53 7.74 -3.16
C PHE A 76 -11.32 8.90 -3.78
N ASP A 77 -11.17 10.10 -3.19
CA ASP A 77 -11.87 11.33 -3.61
C ASP A 77 -11.46 11.81 -5.00
N LYS A 78 -10.22 11.52 -5.40
CA LYS A 78 -9.64 11.98 -6.67
C LYS A 78 -8.67 10.95 -7.22
N ALA A 79 -8.43 11.03 -8.53
CA ALA A 79 -7.48 10.19 -9.21
C ALA A 79 -6.09 10.30 -8.54
N PRO A 80 -5.45 9.17 -8.18
CA PRO A 80 -4.13 9.19 -7.60
C PRO A 80 -3.12 9.78 -8.57
N THR A 81 -2.14 10.51 -8.05
CA THR A 81 -1.10 11.16 -8.84
C THR A 81 0.27 10.54 -8.59
N GLY A 82 1.24 10.82 -9.45
CA GLY A 82 2.60 10.27 -9.32
C GLY A 82 2.72 8.80 -9.76
N ILE A 83 1.73 8.27 -10.47
CA ILE A 83 1.77 6.97 -11.16
C ILE A 83 1.43 7.14 -12.64
N PHE A 84 1.90 6.20 -13.47
CA PHE A 84 1.75 6.28 -14.93
C PHE A 84 0.29 6.19 -15.39
N SER A 85 -0.49 5.28 -14.80
CA SER A 85 -1.90 5.07 -15.18
C SER A 85 -2.75 4.85 -13.92
N PRO A 86 -3.41 5.92 -13.42
CA PRO A 86 -4.35 5.83 -12.31
C PRO A 86 -5.51 4.87 -12.56
N GLU A 87 -6.02 4.83 -13.79
CA GLU A 87 -7.21 4.04 -14.16
C GLU A 87 -6.95 2.53 -14.13
N THR A 88 -5.72 2.12 -14.45
CA THR A 88 -5.37 0.69 -14.43
C THR A 88 -4.80 0.25 -13.09
N ALA A 89 -4.46 1.18 -12.19
CA ALA A 89 -3.95 0.85 -10.86
C ALA A 89 -4.97 0.02 -10.06
N THR A 90 -4.45 -0.93 -9.29
CA THR A 90 -5.20 -1.80 -8.37
C THR A 90 -4.47 -1.87 -7.04
N ASN A 91 -5.11 -2.42 -6.00
CA ASN A 91 -4.50 -2.56 -4.67
C ASN A 91 -4.01 -1.24 -4.04
N LEU A 92 -4.59 -0.08 -4.42
CA LEU A 92 -4.18 1.23 -3.92
C LEU A 92 -4.34 1.37 -2.39
N ARG A 93 -5.37 0.73 -1.82
CA ARG A 93 -5.60 0.70 -0.36
C ARG A 93 -4.56 -0.08 0.42
N LEU A 94 -3.75 -0.88 -0.27
CA LEU A 94 -2.67 -1.68 0.30
C LEU A 94 -1.32 -0.98 0.13
N SER A 95 -1.30 0.22 -0.45
CA SER A 95 -0.07 1.01 -0.54
C SER A 95 0.51 1.24 0.85
N PRO A 96 1.84 1.35 0.98
CA PRO A 96 2.47 1.40 2.30
C PRO A 96 1.95 2.53 3.18
N PHE A 97 1.69 3.72 2.63
CA PHE A 97 1.11 4.83 3.38
C PHE A 97 -0.35 4.56 3.79
N ASN A 98 -1.17 3.98 2.91
CA ASN A 98 -2.55 3.61 3.26
C ASN A 98 -2.59 2.49 4.32
N SER A 99 -1.63 1.57 4.29
CA SER A 99 -1.43 0.56 5.33
C SER A 99 -0.98 1.18 6.64
N LEU A 100 -0.08 2.18 6.60
CA LEU A 100 0.32 2.96 7.78
C LEU A 100 -0.89 3.61 8.44
N LEU A 101 -1.76 4.28 7.67
CA LEU A 101 -3.00 4.88 8.19
C LEU A 101 -3.92 3.83 8.82
N ARG A 102 -4.07 2.65 8.19
CA ARG A 102 -4.87 1.54 8.73
C ARG A 102 -4.34 1.01 10.06
N HIS A 103 -3.03 0.99 10.23
CA HIS A 103 -2.36 0.62 11.49
C HIS A 103 -2.17 1.82 12.43
N GLY A 104 -2.74 2.99 12.09
CA GLY A 104 -2.59 4.24 12.82
C GLY A 104 -2.94 4.10 14.29
N TRP A 105 -4.04 3.40 14.61
CA TRP A 105 -4.51 3.15 15.99
C TRP A 105 -3.47 2.46 16.90
N TRP A 106 -2.68 1.54 16.34
CA TRP A 106 -1.65 0.85 17.13
C TRP A 106 -0.43 1.74 17.34
N ILE A 107 -0.06 2.51 16.32
CA ILE A 107 1.09 3.41 16.35
C ILE A 107 0.80 4.62 17.25
N SER A 108 -0.40 5.20 17.13
CA SER A 108 -0.86 6.37 17.88
C SER A 108 -0.82 6.12 19.39
N ALA A 109 -1.22 4.93 19.85
CA ALA A 109 -1.12 4.54 21.26
C ALA A 109 0.30 4.67 21.83
N SER A 110 1.33 4.44 21.00
CA SER A 110 2.74 4.55 21.40
C SER A 110 3.29 5.98 21.37
N VAL A 111 2.71 6.85 20.53
CA VAL A 111 3.19 8.23 20.31
C VAL A 111 2.23 9.30 20.83
N ILE A 112 1.20 8.93 21.60
CA ILE A 112 0.14 9.83 22.09
C ILE A 112 0.67 11.04 22.86
N LYS A 113 1.77 10.87 23.62
CA LYS A 113 2.43 11.96 24.37
C LYS A 113 3.22 12.93 23.47
N TYR A 114 3.40 12.58 22.21
CA TYR A 114 4.18 13.30 21.21
C TYR A 114 3.30 13.75 20.04
N ALA A 115 2.07 14.19 20.33
CA ALA A 115 1.06 14.51 19.30
C ALA A 115 1.53 15.55 18.26
N SER A 116 2.35 16.53 18.67
CA SER A 116 2.90 17.56 17.78
C SER A 116 4.12 17.10 16.96
N ASN A 117 4.69 15.94 17.29
CA ASN A 117 5.78 15.35 16.51
C ASN A 117 5.22 14.64 15.28
N LYS A 118 6.11 14.38 14.31
CA LYS A 118 5.78 13.69 13.07
C LYS A 118 6.36 12.29 13.05
N LEU A 119 5.61 11.38 12.46
CA LEU A 119 6.14 10.16 11.89
C LEU A 119 6.75 10.51 10.53
N LYS A 120 8.05 10.26 10.38
CA LYS A 120 8.82 10.66 9.20
C LYS A 120 9.01 9.51 8.24
N PHE A 121 8.92 9.79 6.95
CA PHE A 121 9.33 8.82 5.94
C PHE A 121 10.84 8.58 6.04
N GLY A 122 11.25 7.32 6.09
CA GLY A 122 12.65 6.92 6.11
C GLY A 122 13.16 6.56 4.72
N SER A 123 12.73 5.41 4.22
CA SER A 123 13.18 4.89 2.93
C SER A 123 12.18 3.91 2.33
N SER A 124 12.20 3.78 1.01
CA SER A 124 11.41 2.76 0.30
C SER A 124 12.07 2.46 -1.04
N THR A 125 11.96 1.20 -1.49
CA THR A 125 12.31 0.78 -2.85
C THR A 125 11.14 0.97 -3.82
N SER A 126 9.96 1.36 -3.32
CA SER A 126 8.76 1.57 -4.12
C SER A 126 8.70 2.94 -4.77
N ASN A 127 7.67 3.18 -5.59
CA ASN A 127 7.32 4.50 -6.08
C ASN A 127 6.84 5.41 -4.93
N ARG A 128 7.77 6.24 -4.48
CA ARG A 128 7.61 7.24 -3.42
C ARG A 128 6.73 8.43 -3.80
N LEU A 129 6.50 8.64 -5.09
CA LEU A 129 5.78 9.82 -5.59
C LEU A 129 4.26 9.61 -5.66
N LEU A 130 3.77 8.39 -5.46
CA LEU A 130 2.34 8.11 -5.42
C LEU A 130 1.68 8.98 -4.35
N LYS A 131 0.64 9.71 -4.74
CA LYS A 131 -0.23 10.45 -3.82
C LYS A 131 -1.65 9.92 -3.93
N THR A 132 -2.25 9.68 -2.77
CA THR A 132 -3.63 9.19 -2.67
C THR A 132 -4.41 10.03 -1.67
N LYS A 133 -5.70 10.22 -1.92
CA LYS A 133 -6.63 10.92 -1.03
C LYS A 133 -7.86 10.05 -0.80
N LEU A 134 -7.93 9.41 0.35
CA LEU A 134 -9.11 8.63 0.76
C LEU A 134 -10.32 9.53 0.92
N ILE A 135 -11.52 8.99 0.68
CA ILE A 135 -12.77 9.76 0.78
C ILE A 135 -12.90 10.38 2.17
N GLY A 136 -13.04 11.72 2.22
CA GLY A 136 -13.20 12.46 3.48
C GLY A 136 -11.94 12.56 4.35
N LYS A 137 -10.77 12.16 3.84
CA LYS A 137 -9.47 12.26 4.55
C LYS A 137 -8.50 13.16 3.77
N ASN A 138 -7.35 13.43 4.38
CA ASN A 138 -6.29 14.23 3.76
C ASN A 138 -5.60 13.47 2.61
N GLU A 139 -4.97 14.22 1.71
CA GLU A 139 -4.10 13.65 0.70
C GLU A 139 -2.71 13.39 1.28
N TYR A 140 -2.19 12.18 1.05
CA TYR A 140 -0.86 11.79 1.49
C TYR A 140 -0.03 11.24 0.33
N ALA A 141 1.26 11.56 0.35
CA ALA A 141 2.26 10.98 -0.54
C ALA A 141 2.94 9.79 0.14
N GLU A 142 3.39 8.79 -0.62
CA GLU A 142 4.14 7.64 -0.07
C GLU A 142 5.44 8.03 0.64
N ASN A 143 6.05 9.17 0.27
CA ASN A 143 7.17 9.78 0.96
C ASN A 143 6.79 10.92 1.92
N GLY A 144 5.51 11.06 2.24
CA GLY A 144 5.02 12.08 3.14
C GLY A 144 5.38 11.80 4.59
N ASP A 145 5.47 12.87 5.37
CA ASP A 145 5.43 12.79 6.83
C ASP A 145 3.99 12.97 7.30
N ILE A 146 3.62 12.36 8.43
CA ILE A 146 2.30 12.54 9.07
C ILE A 146 2.46 13.02 10.50
N MET A 147 1.62 13.95 10.94
CA MET A 147 1.60 14.34 12.36
C MET A 147 1.05 13.19 13.20
N ASN A 148 1.62 12.97 14.37
CA ASN A 148 1.15 11.92 15.28
C ASN A 148 -0.31 12.14 15.70
N SER A 149 -0.77 13.40 15.76
CA SER A 149 -2.17 13.75 16.02
C SER A 149 -3.14 13.38 14.90
N GLU A 150 -2.65 13.15 13.67
CA GLU A 150 -3.48 12.73 12.53
C GLU A 150 -3.65 11.21 12.45
N LEU A 151 -2.91 10.44 13.26
CA LEU A 151 -3.13 9.01 13.39
C LEU A 151 -4.42 8.79 14.19
N ASP A 152 -5.41 8.14 13.60
CA ASP A 152 -6.64 7.75 14.30
C ASP A 152 -6.25 6.93 15.56
N PRO A 153 -6.74 7.28 16.77
CA PRO A 153 -6.60 6.43 17.96
C PRO A 153 -7.46 5.17 17.92
#